data_AF-A0A7W1J621-F1
#
_entry.id   AF-A0A7W1J621-F1
#
_cell.length_a   1.000
_cell.length_b   1.000
_cell.length_c   1.000
_cell.angle_alpha   90.00
_cell.angle_beta   90.00
_cell.angle_gamma   90.00
#
_symmetry.space_group_name_H-M   'P 1'
#
loop_
_entity.id
_entity.type
_entity.pdbx_description
1 polymer ?
#
loop_
_entity_poly.entity_id
_entity_poly.type
_entity_poly.pdbx_seq_one_letter_code
_entity_poly.pdbx_strand_id
1 'polypeptide(L)'
;MENKIDELLKEIESFTASSKEHVEEFRIKILSKKGKLTTLFDDFKTVAPELRKEVGQKLNDLKNKAQEKIDLLKGKFENTEGQKKEQIDLTLPAEKLSIGSRHPLSIIRNQIVEIFSRIGFTVSDGPEIEDDWHNFTALNTPADHPARDMQDTFFINENPDILMRTQTSSVQVHVMENTKPPIRTISPGRVYRNEAISARAHCQFHQVEGLYIDKRVSFADLKQTLLYFSKEMFGEETKIRLRPSFFPFTEISAEMDISCPFCKGAGCNICKGAGWVEILGCGMVDPSVLD
;
A
#
# COMPACT_ATOMS: atom_id res chain seq x y z
N MET A 1 75.95 28.25 -18.71
CA MET A 1 74.96 27.18 -18.49
C MET A 1 74.00 27.55 -17.39
N GLU A 2 74.49 28.07 -16.26
CA GLU A 2 73.66 28.50 -15.13
C GLU A 2 72.60 29.54 -15.49
N ASN A 3 72.94 30.61 -16.23
CA ASN A 3 71.95 31.60 -16.69
C ASN A 3 70.80 30.98 -17.51
N LYS A 4 71.07 29.92 -18.30
CA LYS A 4 70.04 29.23 -19.09
C LYS A 4 69.12 28.37 -18.20
N ILE A 5 69.64 27.85 -17.09
CA ILE A 5 68.86 27.09 -16.11
C ILE A 5 67.93 28.03 -15.35
N ASP A 6 68.42 29.20 -14.95
CA ASP A 6 67.63 30.21 -14.22
C ASP A 6 66.53 30.83 -15.09
N GLU A 7 66.78 31.06 -16.38
CA GLU A 7 65.76 31.51 -17.34
C GLU A 7 64.64 30.47 -17.52
N LEU A 8 64.99 29.18 -17.62
CA LEU A 8 63.99 28.11 -17.74
C LEU A 8 63.21 27.89 -16.46
N LEU A 9 63.84 28.03 -15.29
CA LEU A 9 63.14 28.01 -14.00
C LEU A 9 62.06 29.10 -13.95
N LYS A 10 62.38 30.32 -14.38
CA LYS A 10 61.40 31.42 -14.47
C LYS A 10 60.30 31.14 -15.50
N GLU A 11 60.63 30.58 -16.67
CA GLU A 11 59.64 30.16 -17.68
C GLU A 11 58.67 29.11 -17.10
N ILE A 12 59.17 28.16 -16.31
CA ILE A 12 58.35 27.10 -15.67
C ILE A 12 57.47 27.67 -14.55
N GLU A 13 58.04 28.51 -13.68
CA GLU A 13 57.31 29.08 -12.55
C GLU A 13 56.18 30.01 -13.02
N SER A 14 56.45 30.83 -14.05
CA SER A 14 55.47 31.78 -14.62
C SER A 14 54.45 31.15 -15.57
N PHE A 15 54.65 29.92 -16.02
CA PHE A 15 53.73 29.28 -16.95
C PHE A 15 52.34 29.06 -16.33
N THR A 16 51.31 29.51 -17.05
CA THR A 16 49.90 29.26 -16.78
C THR A 16 49.30 28.57 -18.01
N ALA A 17 48.57 27.49 -17.78
CA ALA A 17 47.87 26.78 -18.85
C ALA A 17 46.38 27.13 -18.81
N SER A 18 45.78 27.28 -20.00
CA SER A 18 44.36 27.56 -20.20
C SER A 18 43.55 26.33 -20.62
N SER A 19 44.21 25.22 -21.00
CA SER A 19 43.58 23.95 -21.37
C SER A 19 44.50 22.76 -21.15
N LYS A 20 43.96 21.53 -21.22
CA LYS A 20 44.74 20.28 -21.11
C LYS A 20 45.78 20.16 -22.22
N GLU A 21 45.42 20.58 -23.42
CA GLU A 21 46.30 20.60 -24.59
C GLU A 21 47.48 21.54 -24.34
N HIS A 22 47.22 22.72 -23.75
CA HIS A 22 48.26 23.67 -23.37
C HIS A 22 49.23 23.11 -22.30
N VAL A 23 48.73 22.29 -21.36
CA VAL A 23 49.59 21.59 -20.38
C VAL A 23 50.46 20.54 -21.08
N GLU A 24 49.91 19.81 -22.03
CA GLU A 24 50.62 18.74 -22.72
C GLU A 24 51.65 19.27 -23.73
N GLU A 25 51.33 20.35 -24.45
CA GLU A 25 52.28 21.10 -25.28
C GLU A 25 53.47 21.61 -24.45
N PHE A 26 53.19 22.16 -23.26
CA PHE A 26 54.23 22.61 -22.34
C PHE A 26 55.10 21.45 -21.83
N ARG A 27 54.49 20.30 -21.50
CA ARG A 27 55.23 19.08 -21.13
C ARG A 27 56.14 18.62 -22.27
N ILE A 28 55.65 18.62 -23.50
CA ILE A 28 56.45 18.23 -24.67
C ILE A 28 57.61 19.23 -24.89
N LYS A 29 57.37 20.54 -24.76
CA LYS A 29 58.39 21.58 -24.92
C LYS A 29 59.54 21.45 -23.90
N ILE A 30 59.23 21.12 -22.65
CA ILE A 30 60.22 21.08 -21.56
C ILE A 30 60.83 19.69 -21.35
N LEU A 31 60.00 18.64 -21.20
CA LEU A 31 60.39 17.31 -20.75
C LEU A 31 60.51 16.25 -21.86
N SER A 32 60.25 16.58 -23.13
CA SER A 32 60.38 15.57 -24.21
C SER A 32 61.84 15.17 -24.47
N LYS A 33 62.03 14.09 -25.22
CA LYS A 33 63.35 13.63 -25.68
C LYS A 33 64.11 14.67 -26.51
N LYS A 34 63.42 15.65 -27.11
CA LYS A 34 64.00 16.82 -27.80
C LYS A 34 63.74 18.14 -27.05
N GLY A 35 63.31 18.05 -25.80
CA GLY A 35 62.91 19.19 -24.98
C GLY A 35 64.11 19.95 -24.44
N LYS A 36 63.84 21.19 -23.98
CA LYS A 36 64.87 22.10 -23.47
C LYS A 36 65.67 21.51 -22.29
N LEU A 37 65.05 20.63 -21.50
CA LEU A 37 65.70 19.97 -20.36
C LEU A 37 66.71 18.93 -20.85
N THR A 38 66.35 18.10 -21.83
CA THR A 38 67.23 17.08 -22.41
C THR A 38 68.44 17.70 -23.09
N THR A 39 68.28 18.81 -23.81
CA THR A 39 69.41 19.56 -24.40
C THR A 39 70.38 20.10 -23.35
N LEU A 40 69.87 20.54 -22.19
CA LEU A 40 70.73 21.00 -21.10
C LEU A 40 71.47 19.84 -20.41
N PHE A 41 70.86 18.66 -20.33
CA PHE A 41 71.52 17.44 -19.84
C PHE A 41 72.60 16.92 -20.82
N ASP A 42 72.45 17.14 -22.12
CA ASP A 42 73.49 16.83 -23.10
C ASP A 42 74.64 17.86 -23.06
N ASP A 43 74.31 19.15 -22.95
CA ASP A 43 75.31 20.21 -22.79
C ASP A 43 76.12 20.02 -21.48
N PHE A 44 75.53 19.43 -20.43
CA PHE A 44 76.20 19.14 -19.16
C PHE A 44 77.51 18.33 -19.30
N LYS A 45 77.64 17.51 -20.36
CA LYS A 45 78.87 16.75 -20.66
C LYS A 45 80.08 17.64 -20.92
N THR A 46 79.86 18.90 -21.31
CA THR A 46 80.91 19.90 -21.63
C THR A 46 81.37 20.73 -20.42
N VAL A 47 80.76 20.53 -19.23
CA VAL A 47 81.07 21.32 -18.03
C VAL A 47 82.39 20.88 -17.39
N ALA A 48 83.20 21.86 -17.00
CA ALA A 48 84.47 21.66 -16.30
C ALA A 48 84.28 20.87 -14.98
N PRO A 49 85.20 19.96 -14.61
CA PRO A 49 85.05 19.04 -13.48
C PRO A 49 84.68 19.72 -12.15
N GLU A 50 85.19 20.93 -11.91
CA GLU A 50 85.01 21.72 -10.70
C GLU A 50 83.57 22.23 -10.52
N LEU A 51 82.85 22.50 -11.62
CA LEU A 51 81.50 23.06 -11.62
C LEU A 51 80.39 22.01 -11.81
N ARG A 52 80.76 20.74 -12.08
CA ARG A 52 79.78 19.66 -12.34
C ARG A 52 78.83 19.39 -11.17
N LYS A 53 79.30 19.54 -9.94
CA LYS A 53 78.49 19.28 -8.74
C LYS A 53 77.35 20.30 -8.58
N GLU A 54 77.67 21.58 -8.72
CA GLU A 54 76.69 22.67 -8.54
C GLU A 54 75.68 22.71 -9.70
N VAL A 55 76.16 22.60 -10.94
CA VAL A 55 75.31 22.60 -12.14
C VAL A 55 74.40 21.37 -12.20
N GLY A 56 74.89 20.20 -11.76
CA GLY A 56 74.09 18.98 -11.69
C GLY A 56 72.95 19.05 -10.67
N GLN A 57 73.18 19.73 -9.54
CA GLN A 57 72.14 19.95 -8.53
C GLN A 57 71.05 20.91 -9.05
N LYS A 58 71.44 22.01 -9.70
CA LYS A 58 70.49 22.96 -10.31
C LYS A 58 69.66 22.32 -11.44
N LEU A 59 70.24 21.41 -12.23
CA LEU A 59 69.51 20.66 -13.28
C LEU A 59 68.48 19.68 -12.72
N ASN A 60 68.81 18.98 -11.64
CA ASN A 60 67.85 18.09 -10.98
C ASN A 60 66.71 18.87 -10.32
N ASP A 61 66.99 20.03 -9.72
CA ASP A 61 65.97 20.91 -9.16
C ASP A 61 65.02 21.46 -10.25
N LEU A 62 65.57 21.92 -11.37
CA LEU A 62 64.80 22.32 -12.55
C LEU A 62 63.87 21.21 -13.03
N LYS A 63 64.36 19.96 -13.09
CA LYS A 63 63.55 18.80 -13.50
C LYS A 63 62.40 18.53 -12.54
N ASN A 64 62.67 18.57 -11.24
CA ASN A 64 61.65 18.33 -10.21
C ASN A 64 60.58 19.42 -10.25
N LYS A 65 60.97 20.69 -10.29
CA LYS A 65 60.04 21.83 -10.40
C LYS A 65 59.20 21.79 -11.67
N ALA A 66 59.79 21.40 -12.81
CA ALA A 66 59.04 21.20 -14.05
C ALA A 66 57.98 20.12 -13.91
N GLN A 67 58.33 18.98 -13.30
CA GLN A 67 57.43 17.86 -13.08
C GLN A 67 56.29 18.24 -12.11
N GLU A 68 56.61 18.84 -10.97
CA GLU A 68 55.63 19.31 -9.98
C GLU A 68 54.65 20.32 -10.57
N LYS A 69 55.13 21.28 -11.36
CA LYS A 69 54.27 22.27 -12.03
C LYS A 69 53.32 21.61 -13.03
N ILE A 70 53.80 20.65 -13.80
CA ILE A 70 52.99 19.92 -14.79
C ILE A 70 51.94 19.07 -14.08
N ASP A 71 52.31 18.36 -13.01
CA ASP A 71 51.39 17.52 -12.25
C ASP A 71 50.30 18.36 -11.56
N LEU A 72 50.67 19.54 -11.02
CA LEU A 72 49.72 20.50 -10.45
C LEU A 72 48.74 21.03 -11.50
N LEU A 73 49.22 21.35 -12.71
CA LEU A 73 48.38 21.80 -13.81
C LEU A 73 47.48 20.68 -14.34
N LYS A 74 47.97 19.44 -14.45
CA LYS A 74 47.16 18.27 -14.84
C LYS A 74 46.03 18.01 -13.84
N GLY A 75 46.33 18.01 -12.54
CA GLY A 75 45.33 17.82 -11.49
C GLY A 75 44.22 18.88 -11.48
N LYS A 76 44.51 20.13 -11.89
CA LYS A 76 43.49 21.20 -12.03
C LYS A 76 42.47 20.90 -13.12
N PHE A 77 42.92 20.35 -14.26
CA PHE A 77 42.05 20.11 -15.42
C PHE A 77 41.39 18.72 -15.41
N GLU A 78 41.92 17.74 -14.68
CA GLU A 78 41.26 16.43 -14.51
C GLU A 78 39.98 16.53 -13.67
N ASN A 79 39.95 17.38 -12.65
CA ASN A 79 38.77 17.55 -11.78
C ASN A 79 37.61 18.34 -12.40
N THR A 80 37.82 18.98 -13.56
CA THR A 80 36.81 19.85 -14.17
C THR A 80 35.92 19.14 -15.20
N GLU A 81 36.38 18.05 -15.81
CA GLU A 81 35.61 17.31 -16.83
C GLU A 81 34.53 16.39 -16.22
N GLY A 82 34.73 15.88 -15.00
CA GLY A 82 33.77 14.99 -14.35
C GLY A 82 32.57 15.68 -13.67
N GLN A 83 32.51 17.02 -13.68
CA GLN A 83 31.51 17.79 -12.93
C GLN A 83 30.57 18.64 -13.81
N LYS A 84 30.40 18.31 -15.09
CA LYS A 84 29.12 18.62 -15.73
C LYS A 84 28.08 17.66 -15.18
N LYS A 85 27.65 17.89 -13.94
CA LYS A 85 26.43 17.28 -13.41
C LYS A 85 25.32 17.71 -14.36
N GLU A 86 24.84 16.78 -15.17
CA GLU A 86 23.55 16.98 -15.84
C GLU A 86 22.56 17.39 -14.74
N GLN A 87 22.00 18.59 -14.87
CA GLN A 87 20.93 19.05 -13.98
C GLN A 87 19.67 18.26 -14.36
N ILE A 88 19.60 17.03 -13.86
CA ILE A 88 18.42 16.20 -13.96
C ILE A 88 17.39 16.76 -12.98
N ASP A 89 16.21 17.10 -13.48
CA ASP A 89 15.08 17.51 -12.64
C ASP A 89 14.52 16.27 -11.91
N LEU A 90 14.89 16.13 -10.64
CA LEU A 90 14.45 15.04 -9.77
C LEU A 90 12.96 15.12 -9.40
N THR A 91 12.27 16.20 -9.76
CA THR A 91 10.82 16.36 -9.55
C THR A 91 9.99 15.86 -10.72
N LEU A 92 10.64 15.51 -11.85
CA LEU A 92 9.95 14.95 -13.00
C LEU A 92 9.21 13.66 -12.60
N PRO A 93 7.91 13.54 -12.93
CA PRO A 93 7.17 12.30 -12.71
C PRO A 93 7.86 11.15 -13.45
N ALA A 94 8.18 10.10 -12.71
CA ALA A 94 8.63 8.85 -13.32
C ALA A 94 7.50 8.23 -14.16
N GLU A 95 7.88 7.29 -15.01
CA GLU A 95 6.90 6.47 -15.73
C GLU A 95 5.94 5.80 -14.73
N LYS A 96 4.63 6.01 -14.92
CA LYS A 96 3.62 5.56 -13.97
C LYS A 96 3.49 4.04 -14.04
N LEU A 97 3.94 3.36 -13.00
CA LEU A 97 3.52 1.98 -12.74
C LEU A 97 2.05 1.99 -12.30
N SER A 98 1.19 1.24 -12.99
CA SER A 98 -0.21 1.12 -12.61
C SER A 98 -0.34 0.26 -11.36
N ILE A 99 -0.65 0.90 -10.22
CA ILE A 99 -1.00 0.18 -9.00
C ILE A 99 -2.49 -0.18 -9.08
N GLY A 100 -2.82 -1.46 -8.91
CA GLY A 100 -4.21 -1.91 -8.84
C GLY A 100 -4.96 -1.32 -7.65
N SER A 101 -6.30 -1.34 -7.70
CA SER A 101 -7.16 -0.91 -6.59
C SER A 101 -8.04 -2.06 -6.12
N ARG A 102 -8.38 -2.07 -4.83
CA ARG A 102 -9.34 -3.04 -4.28
C ARG A 102 -10.76 -2.56 -4.53
N HIS A 103 -11.66 -3.50 -4.78
CA HIS A 103 -13.08 -3.20 -4.89
C HIS A 103 -13.61 -2.64 -3.54
N PRO A 104 -14.44 -1.59 -3.53
CA PRO A 104 -14.98 -1.02 -2.28
C PRO A 104 -15.68 -2.05 -1.38
N LEU A 105 -16.44 -2.99 -1.96
CA LEU A 105 -17.06 -4.09 -1.21
C LEU A 105 -16.02 -4.96 -0.49
N SER A 106 -14.86 -5.23 -1.11
CA SER A 106 -13.80 -6.00 -0.47
C SER A 106 -13.16 -5.23 0.69
N ILE A 107 -13.02 -3.91 0.56
CA ILE A 107 -12.51 -3.05 1.64
C ILE A 107 -13.44 -3.11 2.84
N ILE A 108 -14.74 -2.86 2.62
CA ILE A 108 -15.75 -2.87 3.68
C ILE A 108 -15.91 -4.26 4.30
N ARG A 109 -15.97 -5.32 3.49
CA ARG A 109 -16.02 -6.70 3.98
C ARG A 109 -14.84 -7.00 4.91
N ASN A 110 -13.61 -6.66 4.48
CA ASN A 110 -12.43 -6.92 5.27
C ASN A 110 -12.42 -6.10 6.57
N GLN A 111 -12.92 -4.85 6.55
CA GLN A 111 -13.05 -4.03 7.75
C GLN A 111 -14.05 -4.64 8.75
N ILE A 112 -15.21 -5.11 8.29
CA ILE A 112 -16.18 -5.81 9.15
C ILE A 112 -15.55 -7.06 9.77
N VAL A 113 -14.88 -7.88 8.95
CA VAL A 113 -14.19 -9.09 9.40
C VAL A 113 -13.13 -8.77 10.45
N GLU A 114 -12.33 -7.73 10.24
CA GLU A 114 -11.29 -7.31 11.16
C GLU A 114 -11.89 -6.92 12.53
N ILE A 115 -12.96 -6.11 12.55
CA ILE A 115 -13.64 -5.68 13.77
C ILE A 115 -14.12 -6.88 14.59
N PHE A 116 -14.82 -7.82 13.96
CA PHE A 116 -15.35 -9.00 14.64
C PHE A 116 -14.25 -10.00 15.05
N SER A 117 -13.14 -10.09 14.31
CA SER A 117 -12.00 -10.93 14.68
C SER A 117 -11.37 -10.51 16.02
N ARG A 118 -11.36 -9.20 16.33
CA ARG A 118 -10.84 -8.67 17.61
C ARG A 118 -11.63 -9.14 18.83
N ILE A 119 -12.90 -9.53 18.65
CA ILE A 119 -13.78 -10.02 19.71
C ILE A 119 -14.03 -11.54 19.61
N GLY A 120 -13.19 -12.25 18.84
CA GLY A 120 -13.13 -13.71 18.83
C GLY A 120 -14.14 -14.39 17.92
N PHE A 121 -14.67 -13.70 16.91
CA PHE A 121 -15.46 -14.33 15.84
C PHE A 121 -14.53 -14.87 14.75
N THR A 122 -14.84 -16.07 14.27
CA THR A 122 -14.20 -16.67 13.09
C THR A 122 -14.99 -16.37 11.83
N VAL A 123 -14.41 -16.57 10.65
CA VAL A 123 -15.13 -16.46 9.38
C VAL A 123 -15.60 -17.84 8.94
N SER A 124 -16.88 -17.97 8.65
CA SER A 124 -17.48 -19.12 7.96
C SER A 124 -17.90 -18.74 6.55
N ASP A 125 -17.83 -19.71 5.64
CA ASP A 125 -18.29 -19.56 4.26
C ASP A 125 -19.13 -20.79 3.89
N GLY A 126 -20.00 -20.64 2.91
CA GLY A 126 -20.90 -21.69 2.46
C GLY A 126 -21.36 -21.47 1.03
N PRO A 127 -22.05 -22.45 0.43
CA PRO A 127 -22.42 -22.41 -0.97
C PRO A 127 -23.40 -21.26 -1.26
N GLU A 128 -23.38 -20.77 -2.50
CA GLU A 128 -24.34 -19.76 -2.96
C GLU A 128 -25.62 -20.36 -3.55
N ILE A 129 -25.55 -21.64 -3.93
CA ILE A 129 -26.68 -22.45 -4.33
C ILE A 129 -27.00 -23.33 -3.13
N GLU A 130 -28.23 -23.21 -2.63
CA GLU A 130 -28.72 -23.93 -1.45
C GLU A 130 -29.99 -24.70 -1.79
N ASP A 131 -30.33 -25.67 -0.96
CA ASP A 131 -31.68 -26.24 -0.95
C ASP A 131 -32.64 -25.39 -0.09
N ASP A 132 -33.95 -25.66 -0.23
CA ASP A 132 -34.98 -25.00 0.59
C ASP A 132 -34.76 -25.22 2.09
N TRP A 133 -34.22 -26.37 2.48
CA TRP A 133 -34.09 -26.72 3.89
C TRP A 133 -33.10 -25.79 4.60
N HIS A 134 -31.90 -25.62 4.06
CA HIS A 134 -30.87 -24.75 4.65
C HIS A 134 -31.21 -23.26 4.51
N ASN A 135 -31.85 -22.83 3.41
CA ASN A 135 -32.15 -21.42 3.21
C ASN A 135 -33.39 -20.93 3.96
N PHE A 136 -34.35 -21.81 4.25
CA PHE A 136 -35.63 -21.44 4.85
C PHE A 136 -36.11 -22.37 5.98
N THR A 137 -36.24 -23.69 5.75
CA THR A 137 -36.92 -24.59 6.69
C THR A 137 -36.20 -24.70 8.04
N ALA A 138 -34.87 -24.88 8.02
CA ALA A 138 -34.04 -24.90 9.22
C ALA A 138 -34.02 -23.56 9.97
N LEU A 139 -34.44 -22.48 9.33
CA LEU A 139 -34.54 -21.13 9.88
C LEU A 139 -35.98 -20.79 10.28
N ASN A 140 -36.77 -21.81 10.61
CA ASN A 140 -38.15 -21.70 11.08
C ASN A 140 -39.05 -20.85 10.15
N THR A 141 -38.72 -20.76 8.86
CA THR A 141 -39.48 -19.96 7.90
C THR A 141 -40.62 -20.82 7.36
N PRO A 142 -41.91 -20.48 7.52
CA PRO A 142 -43.01 -21.30 7.02
C PRO A 142 -43.04 -21.44 5.50
N ALA A 143 -43.66 -22.51 4.98
CA ALA A 143 -43.78 -22.77 3.53
C ALA A 143 -44.59 -21.68 2.78
N ASP A 144 -45.54 -21.05 3.47
CA ASP A 144 -46.38 -19.95 2.98
C ASP A 144 -45.77 -18.56 3.21
N HIS A 145 -44.53 -18.48 3.70
CA HIS A 145 -43.85 -17.21 3.94
C HIS A 145 -43.53 -16.51 2.61
N PRO A 146 -43.79 -15.20 2.45
CA PRO A 146 -43.56 -14.48 1.19
C PRO A 146 -42.14 -14.61 0.63
N ALA A 147 -41.13 -14.68 1.51
CA ALA A 147 -39.74 -14.87 1.09
C ALA A 147 -39.47 -16.18 0.31
N ARG A 148 -40.35 -17.19 0.42
CA ARG A 148 -40.27 -18.44 -0.36
C ARG A 148 -40.98 -18.35 -1.71
N ASP A 149 -41.71 -17.26 -1.97
CA ASP A 149 -42.40 -17.07 -3.25
C ASP A 149 -41.38 -17.02 -4.40
N MET A 150 -41.73 -17.64 -5.53
CA MET A 150 -40.97 -17.59 -6.79
C MET A 150 -40.77 -16.15 -7.29
N GLN A 151 -41.61 -15.22 -6.85
CA GLN A 151 -41.45 -13.80 -7.18
C GLN A 151 -40.24 -13.16 -6.49
N ASP A 152 -39.83 -13.63 -5.30
CA ASP A 152 -38.76 -13.02 -4.50
C ASP A 152 -37.44 -13.83 -4.53
N THR A 153 -37.50 -15.12 -4.86
CA THR A 153 -36.35 -16.04 -4.84
C THR A 153 -36.01 -16.61 -6.22
N PHE A 154 -34.72 -16.71 -6.54
CA PHE A 154 -34.25 -17.36 -7.77
C PHE A 154 -34.14 -18.88 -7.61
N PHE A 155 -35.13 -19.60 -8.11
CA PHE A 155 -35.11 -21.06 -8.19
C PHE A 155 -34.35 -21.54 -9.44
N ILE A 156 -33.51 -22.55 -9.27
CA ILE A 156 -32.73 -23.22 -10.33
C ILE A 156 -33.44 -24.50 -10.76
N ASN A 157 -34.05 -25.20 -9.82
CA ASN A 157 -34.81 -26.42 -10.06
C ASN A 157 -36.01 -26.47 -9.11
N GLU A 158 -37.11 -27.07 -9.58
CA GLU A 158 -38.31 -27.37 -8.80
C GLU A 158 -38.36 -28.90 -8.63
N ASN A 159 -38.30 -29.38 -7.39
CA ASN A 159 -38.18 -30.82 -7.00
C ASN A 159 -36.85 -31.54 -7.38
N PRO A 160 -35.88 -31.65 -6.44
CA PRO A 160 -35.85 -30.91 -5.18
C PRO A 160 -35.71 -29.41 -5.45
N ASP A 161 -36.23 -28.60 -4.54
CA ASP A 161 -36.14 -27.15 -4.62
C ASP A 161 -34.70 -26.72 -4.36
N ILE A 162 -34.06 -26.22 -5.43
CA ILE A 162 -32.70 -25.72 -5.42
C ILE A 162 -32.76 -24.25 -5.85
N LEU A 163 -32.13 -23.37 -5.07
CA LEU A 163 -32.24 -21.92 -5.22
C LEU A 163 -30.92 -21.21 -4.96
N MET A 164 -30.81 -19.99 -5.47
CA MET A 164 -29.73 -19.08 -5.09
C MET A 164 -30.05 -18.49 -3.72
N ARG A 165 -29.15 -18.63 -2.73
CA ARG A 165 -29.43 -18.23 -1.35
C ARG A 165 -29.86 -16.76 -1.22
N THR A 166 -30.87 -16.51 -0.41
CA THR A 166 -31.42 -15.16 -0.19
C THR A 166 -30.76 -14.42 0.97
N GLN A 167 -30.03 -15.16 1.79
CA GLN A 167 -29.37 -14.73 3.02
C GLN A 167 -28.14 -15.63 3.28
N THR A 168 -27.19 -15.16 4.10
CA THR A 168 -26.07 -16.01 4.55
C THR A 168 -26.40 -16.79 5.82
N SER A 169 -27.64 -16.72 6.30
CA SER A 169 -28.19 -17.56 7.37
C SER A 169 -28.05 -19.05 7.09
N SER A 170 -28.06 -19.48 5.83
CA SER A 170 -27.86 -20.90 5.47
C SER A 170 -26.51 -21.42 5.96
N VAL A 171 -25.47 -20.59 5.90
CA VAL A 171 -24.13 -20.91 6.42
C VAL A 171 -24.16 -21.13 7.93
N GLN A 172 -25.03 -20.42 8.65
CA GLN A 172 -25.20 -20.59 10.09
C GLN A 172 -25.74 -21.99 10.41
N VAL A 173 -26.72 -22.47 9.64
CA VAL A 173 -27.27 -23.83 9.74
C VAL A 173 -26.17 -24.87 9.51
N HIS A 174 -25.43 -24.76 8.39
CA HIS A 174 -24.30 -25.63 8.08
C HIS A 174 -23.25 -25.67 9.22
N VAL A 175 -22.97 -24.52 9.85
CA VAL A 175 -22.04 -24.45 10.99
C VAL A 175 -22.60 -25.16 12.21
N MET A 176 -23.88 -24.96 12.54
CA MET A 176 -24.53 -25.57 13.71
C MET A 176 -24.65 -27.09 13.59
N GLU A 177 -24.86 -27.63 12.39
CA GLU A 177 -24.89 -29.09 12.17
C GLU A 177 -23.53 -29.76 12.40
N ASN A 178 -22.45 -29.05 12.05
CA ASN A 178 -21.10 -29.61 12.04
C ASN A 178 -20.27 -29.22 13.28
N THR A 179 -20.76 -28.30 14.11
CA THR A 179 -20.01 -27.73 15.23
C THR A 179 -20.87 -27.66 16.49
N LYS A 180 -20.33 -28.10 17.63
CA LYS A 180 -21.00 -27.93 18.93
C LYS A 180 -20.67 -26.56 19.54
N PRO A 181 -21.59 -25.94 20.28
CA PRO A 181 -21.29 -24.73 21.05
C PRO A 181 -20.06 -24.89 21.97
N PRO A 182 -19.26 -23.82 22.18
CA PRO A 182 -19.52 -22.44 21.76
C PRO A 182 -19.21 -22.17 20.28
N ILE A 183 -20.10 -21.42 19.62
CA ILE A 183 -19.95 -20.98 18.23
C ILE A 183 -19.90 -19.44 18.22
N ARG A 184 -18.87 -18.87 17.59
CA ARG A 184 -18.78 -17.43 17.27
C ARG A 184 -18.28 -17.26 15.85
N THR A 185 -19.18 -16.98 14.92
CA THR A 185 -18.81 -16.91 13.51
C THR A 185 -19.50 -15.75 12.80
N ILE A 186 -18.84 -15.24 11.77
CA ILE A 186 -19.41 -14.31 10.79
C ILE A 186 -19.37 -14.94 9.40
N SER A 187 -20.44 -14.75 8.63
CA SER A 187 -20.64 -15.34 7.31
C SER A 187 -20.79 -14.24 6.26
N PRO A 188 -19.68 -13.66 5.77
CA PRO A 188 -19.72 -12.70 4.67
C PRO A 188 -19.94 -13.44 3.34
N GLY A 189 -20.94 -13.02 2.56
CA GLY A 189 -21.26 -13.73 1.33
C GLY A 189 -22.15 -12.94 0.36
N ARG A 190 -22.17 -13.41 -0.88
CA ARG A 190 -23.13 -12.94 -1.90
C ARG A 190 -24.49 -13.58 -1.67
N VAL A 191 -25.54 -12.79 -1.85
CA VAL A 191 -26.93 -13.21 -1.73
C VAL A 191 -27.72 -12.67 -2.91
N TYR A 192 -28.84 -13.31 -3.18
CA TYR A 192 -29.61 -13.11 -4.40
C TYR A 192 -31.09 -12.90 -4.07
N ARG A 193 -31.70 -11.91 -4.70
CA ARG A 193 -33.14 -11.63 -4.58
C ARG A 193 -33.71 -11.24 -5.93
N ASN A 194 -34.87 -11.78 -6.26
CA ASN A 194 -35.57 -11.47 -7.50
C ASN A 194 -36.30 -10.13 -7.37
N GLU A 195 -35.54 -9.05 -7.22
CA GLU A 195 -36.04 -7.69 -7.10
C GLU A 195 -35.70 -6.86 -8.34
N ALA A 196 -36.56 -5.89 -8.66
CA ALA A 196 -36.33 -4.96 -9.77
C ALA A 196 -35.09 -4.10 -9.52
N ILE A 197 -34.13 -4.15 -10.46
CA ILE A 197 -32.88 -3.39 -10.35
C ILE A 197 -33.17 -1.88 -10.38
N SER A 198 -32.65 -1.18 -9.38
CA SER A 198 -32.75 0.27 -9.25
C SER A 198 -31.45 0.85 -8.71
N ALA A 199 -31.39 2.17 -8.53
CA ALA A 199 -30.25 2.81 -7.86
C ALA A 199 -30.06 2.39 -6.39
N ARG A 200 -31.03 1.67 -5.78
CA ARG A 200 -31.00 1.24 -4.37
C ARG A 200 -31.10 -0.27 -4.18
N ALA A 201 -31.50 -1.01 -5.21
CA ALA A 201 -31.73 -2.45 -5.14
C ALA A 201 -31.04 -3.13 -6.33
N HIS A 202 -30.42 -4.26 -6.07
CA HIS A 202 -29.75 -5.06 -7.09
C HIS A 202 -30.04 -6.53 -6.82
N CYS A 203 -30.22 -7.33 -7.87
CA CYS A 203 -30.59 -8.73 -7.74
C CYS A 203 -29.51 -9.62 -7.10
N GLN A 204 -28.28 -9.10 -7.05
CA GLN A 204 -27.15 -9.67 -6.34
C GLN A 204 -26.52 -8.60 -5.46
N PHE A 205 -26.34 -8.89 -4.18
CA PHE A 205 -25.65 -8.02 -3.23
C PHE A 205 -24.88 -8.84 -2.20
N HIS A 206 -24.29 -8.18 -1.21
CA HIS A 206 -23.46 -8.85 -0.20
C HIS A 206 -24.05 -8.61 1.18
N GLN A 207 -24.09 -9.66 1.99
CA GLN A 207 -24.44 -9.61 3.39
C GLN A 207 -23.29 -10.13 4.23
N VAL A 208 -23.25 -9.68 5.48
CA VAL A 208 -22.39 -10.24 6.51
C VAL A 208 -23.28 -10.51 7.71
N GLU A 209 -23.48 -11.78 8.00
CA GLU A 209 -24.26 -12.21 9.15
C GLU A 209 -23.33 -12.70 10.25
N GLY A 210 -23.81 -12.68 11.50
CA GLY A 210 -23.06 -13.12 12.66
C GLY A 210 -23.90 -14.02 13.55
N LEU A 211 -23.29 -15.11 14.03
CA LEU A 211 -23.88 -16.06 14.96
C LEU A 211 -23.00 -16.19 16.20
N TYR A 212 -23.62 -16.06 17.38
CA TYR A 212 -22.97 -16.34 18.66
C TYR A 212 -23.86 -17.22 19.54
N ILE A 213 -23.44 -18.47 19.75
CA ILE A 213 -24.12 -19.44 20.61
C ILE A 213 -23.16 -19.88 21.70
N ASP A 214 -23.54 -19.64 22.96
CA ASP A 214 -22.85 -20.16 24.15
C ASP A 214 -23.83 -20.15 25.34
N LYS A 215 -23.40 -20.69 26.48
CA LYS A 215 -24.16 -20.69 27.72
C LYS A 215 -24.31 -19.28 28.27
N ARG A 216 -25.55 -18.91 28.60
CA ARG A 216 -25.91 -17.62 29.24
C ARG A 216 -25.61 -16.39 28.37
N VAL A 217 -25.69 -16.54 27.05
CA VAL A 217 -25.74 -15.40 26.13
C VAL A 217 -27.11 -14.75 26.22
N SER A 218 -27.14 -13.42 26.34
CA SER A 218 -28.35 -12.63 26.54
C SER A 218 -28.48 -11.53 25.48
N PHE A 219 -29.66 -10.91 25.42
CA PHE A 219 -29.89 -9.75 24.55
C PHE A 219 -28.98 -8.56 24.91
N ALA A 220 -28.49 -8.48 26.15
CA ALA A 220 -27.52 -7.47 26.54
C ALA A 220 -26.18 -7.66 25.82
N ASP A 221 -25.73 -8.91 25.64
CA ASP A 221 -24.51 -9.24 24.91
C ASP A 221 -24.63 -8.88 23.43
N LEU A 222 -25.78 -9.17 22.82
CA LEU A 222 -26.10 -8.76 21.45
C LEU A 222 -26.01 -7.24 21.30
N LYS A 223 -26.71 -6.49 22.17
CA LYS A 223 -26.70 -5.02 22.14
C LYS A 223 -25.30 -4.44 22.28
N GLN A 224 -24.48 -4.98 23.20
CA GLN A 224 -23.11 -4.49 23.40
C GLN A 224 -22.19 -4.82 22.22
N THR A 225 -22.33 -6.02 21.65
CA THR A 225 -21.57 -6.44 20.46
C THR A 225 -21.88 -5.53 19.27
N LEU A 226 -23.15 -5.23 19.04
CA LEU A 226 -23.59 -4.35 17.97
C LEU A 226 -23.20 -2.87 18.21
N LEU A 227 -23.20 -2.41 19.46
CA LEU A 227 -22.69 -1.08 19.82
C LEU A 227 -21.19 -0.97 19.55
N TYR A 228 -20.42 -1.98 19.95
CA TYR A 228 -18.98 -2.06 19.67
C TYR A 228 -18.73 -2.01 18.17
N PHE A 229 -19.39 -2.88 17.40
CA PHE A 229 -19.29 -2.87 15.94
C PHE A 229 -19.60 -1.49 15.34
N SER A 230 -20.69 -0.85 15.78
CA SER A 230 -21.12 0.45 15.25
C SER A 230 -20.10 1.56 15.53
N LYS A 231 -19.48 1.56 16.71
CA LYS A 231 -18.43 2.53 17.06
C LYS A 231 -17.15 2.32 16.26
N GLU A 232 -16.72 1.07 16.11
CA GLU A 232 -15.52 0.73 15.35
C GLU A 232 -15.68 1.02 13.84
N MET A 233 -16.88 0.82 13.31
CA MET A 233 -17.16 1.02 11.89
C MET A 233 -17.44 2.49 11.53
N PHE A 234 -18.17 3.23 12.38
CA PHE A 234 -18.69 4.56 12.06
C PHE A 234 -18.16 5.69 12.96
N GLY A 235 -17.36 5.37 13.97
CA GLY A 235 -16.71 6.30 14.90
C GLY A 235 -17.29 6.27 16.31
N GLU A 236 -16.47 6.67 17.29
CA GLU A 236 -16.73 6.53 18.73
C GLU A 236 -18.04 7.17 19.23
N GLU A 237 -18.48 8.25 18.57
CA GLU A 237 -19.70 9.00 18.90
C GLU A 237 -20.98 8.35 18.33
N THR A 238 -20.86 7.23 17.63
CA THR A 238 -22.00 6.57 16.99
C THR A 238 -22.95 5.99 18.04
N LYS A 239 -24.23 6.34 17.92
CA LYS A 239 -25.31 5.82 18.77
C LYS A 239 -26.09 4.77 18.00
N ILE A 240 -26.56 3.75 18.71
CA ILE A 240 -27.46 2.74 18.17
C ILE A 240 -28.88 2.91 18.72
N ARG A 241 -29.87 2.53 17.91
CA ARG A 241 -31.27 2.44 18.29
C ARG A 241 -31.80 1.07 17.84
N LEU A 242 -32.29 0.29 18.79
CA LEU A 242 -32.92 -1.01 18.53
C LEU A 242 -34.44 -0.83 18.54
N ARG A 243 -35.09 -1.20 17.44
CA ARG A 243 -36.55 -1.18 17.28
C ARG A 243 -37.05 -2.63 17.23
N PRO A 244 -38.13 -3.00 17.94
CA PRO A 244 -38.74 -4.32 17.77
C PRO A 244 -39.07 -4.58 16.30
N SER A 245 -38.76 -5.78 15.84
CA SER A 245 -39.11 -6.27 14.50
C SER A 245 -39.50 -7.75 14.60
N PHE A 246 -39.54 -8.47 13.48
CA PHE A 246 -39.85 -9.89 13.44
C PHE A 246 -39.00 -10.59 12.37
N PHE A 247 -38.27 -11.63 12.77
CA PHE A 247 -37.61 -12.57 11.86
C PHE A 247 -37.91 -14.00 12.36
N PRO A 248 -38.36 -14.93 11.50
CA PRO A 248 -38.80 -16.27 11.93
C PRO A 248 -37.75 -17.08 12.72
N PHE A 249 -36.47 -16.83 12.46
CA PHE A 249 -35.34 -17.50 13.11
C PHE A 249 -34.84 -16.78 14.39
N THR A 250 -35.55 -15.76 14.88
CA THR A 250 -35.18 -15.06 16.12
C THR A 250 -36.37 -14.72 17.01
N GLU A 251 -36.19 -14.86 18.33
CA GLU A 251 -37.11 -14.36 19.34
C GLU A 251 -36.33 -14.01 20.62
N ILE A 252 -36.15 -12.74 21.02
CA ILE A 252 -36.70 -11.46 20.57
C ILE A 252 -35.94 -10.90 19.36
N SER A 253 -36.66 -10.42 18.34
CA SER A 253 -36.11 -9.75 17.15
C SER A 253 -36.05 -8.22 17.29
N ALA A 254 -35.05 -7.61 16.67
CA ALA A 254 -34.90 -6.16 16.56
C ALA A 254 -34.23 -5.72 15.24
N GLU A 255 -34.63 -4.57 14.73
CA GLU A 255 -33.87 -3.81 13.73
C GLU A 255 -32.95 -2.81 14.42
N MET A 256 -31.75 -2.60 13.86
CA MET A 256 -30.79 -1.64 14.36
C MET A 256 -30.60 -0.48 13.39
N ASP A 257 -30.84 0.72 13.91
CA ASP A 257 -30.46 1.97 13.28
C ASP A 257 -29.22 2.57 13.97
N ILE A 258 -28.36 3.23 13.20
CA ILE A 258 -27.28 4.08 13.71
C ILE A 258 -27.60 5.55 13.54
N SER A 259 -27.06 6.40 14.43
CA SER A 259 -27.05 7.84 14.20
C SER A 259 -26.35 8.14 12.88
N CYS A 260 -26.96 8.96 12.03
CA CYS A 260 -26.41 9.21 10.70
C CYS A 260 -24.98 9.77 10.77
N PRO A 261 -23.96 9.07 10.20
CA PRO A 261 -22.56 9.46 10.37
C PRO A 261 -22.23 10.78 9.66
N PHE A 262 -23.04 11.18 8.68
CA PHE A 262 -22.83 12.37 7.88
C PHE A 262 -23.39 13.64 8.52
N CYS A 263 -24.59 13.59 9.07
CA CYS A 263 -25.27 14.76 9.65
C CYS A 263 -25.34 14.75 11.18
N LYS A 264 -24.86 13.68 11.83
CA LYS A 264 -24.85 13.52 13.29
C LYS A 264 -26.21 13.77 13.96
N GLY A 265 -27.30 13.42 13.25
CA GLY A 265 -28.67 13.56 13.73
C GLY A 265 -29.40 14.82 13.27
N ALA A 266 -28.75 15.77 12.59
CA ALA A 266 -29.40 16.99 12.09
C ALA A 266 -30.39 16.75 10.93
N GLY A 267 -30.33 15.58 10.28
CA GLY A 267 -31.08 15.26 9.07
C GLY A 267 -30.33 15.62 7.78
N CYS A 268 -30.33 14.71 6.81
CA CYS A 268 -29.77 14.93 5.47
C CYS A 268 -30.43 13.98 4.45
N ASN A 269 -30.05 14.09 3.17
CA ASN A 269 -30.60 13.25 2.09
C ASN A 269 -30.37 11.75 2.31
N ILE A 270 -29.27 11.37 2.97
CA ILE A 270 -28.92 9.96 3.21
C ILE A 270 -29.89 9.33 4.22
N CYS A 271 -30.15 10.02 5.34
CA CYS A 271 -31.09 9.55 6.35
C CYS A 271 -32.54 10.02 6.12
N LYS A 272 -32.84 10.59 4.93
CA LYS A 272 -34.16 11.15 4.58
C LYS A 272 -34.71 12.12 5.64
N GLY A 273 -33.83 12.90 6.27
CA GLY A 273 -34.19 13.83 7.34
C GLY A 273 -34.43 13.20 8.72
N ALA A 274 -34.43 11.87 8.86
CA ALA A 274 -34.73 11.21 10.13
C ALA A 274 -33.59 11.29 11.16
N GLY A 275 -32.36 11.56 10.71
CA GLY A 275 -31.17 11.55 11.57
C GLY A 275 -30.66 10.14 11.93
N TRP A 276 -31.34 9.09 11.48
CA TRP A 276 -31.02 7.69 11.70
C TRP A 276 -30.93 6.93 10.37
N VAL A 277 -30.09 5.91 10.32
CA VAL A 277 -29.94 5.02 9.16
C VAL A 277 -30.02 3.57 9.65
N GLU A 278 -30.97 2.82 9.13
CA GLU A 278 -31.06 1.36 9.35
C GLU A 278 -29.87 0.67 8.69
N ILE A 279 -29.21 -0.25 9.41
CA ILE A 279 -28.05 -0.97 8.86
C ILE A 279 -28.10 -2.49 9.00
N LEU A 280 -28.93 -3.05 9.90
CA LEU A 280 -29.07 -4.50 10.07
C LEU A 280 -30.33 -4.90 10.84
N GLY A 281 -30.75 -6.15 10.65
CA GLY A 281 -31.63 -6.89 11.55
C GLY A 281 -30.82 -7.78 12.51
N CYS A 282 -31.36 -8.06 13.69
CA CYS A 282 -30.73 -8.90 14.70
C CYS A 282 -31.78 -9.51 15.65
N GLY A 283 -31.36 -10.46 16.48
CA GLY A 283 -32.21 -11.02 17.52
C GLY A 283 -31.53 -12.15 18.28
N MET A 284 -32.20 -12.67 19.31
CA MET A 284 -31.80 -13.94 19.92
C MET A 284 -32.27 -15.08 19.03
N VAL A 285 -31.44 -16.10 18.81
CA VAL A 285 -31.82 -17.26 17.98
C VAL A 285 -33.06 -17.92 18.57
N ASP A 286 -34.05 -18.21 17.71
CA ASP A 286 -35.28 -18.91 18.11
C ASP A 286 -34.95 -20.34 18.59
N PRO A 287 -35.55 -20.81 19.70
CA PRO A 287 -35.33 -22.18 20.18
C PRO A 287 -35.57 -23.27 19.12
N SER A 288 -36.55 -23.08 18.24
CA SER A 288 -36.91 -24.04 17.17
C SER A 288 -35.82 -24.19 16.11
N VAL A 289 -34.89 -23.22 16.02
CA VAL A 289 -33.72 -23.29 15.13
C VAL A 289 -32.56 -24.04 15.81
N LEU A 290 -32.55 -24.09 17.16
CA LEU A 290 -31.51 -24.77 17.94
C LEU A 290 -31.85 -26.24 18.24
N ASP A 291 -33.14 -26.59 18.27
CA ASP A 291 -33.68 -27.93 18.54
C ASP A 291 -33.57 -28.88 17.33
#